data_AF-A0AAD9JZ50-F1
#
_entry.id   AF-A0AAD9JZ50-F1
#
_cell.length_a   1.000
_cell.length_b   1.000
_cell.length_c   1.000
_cell.angle_alpha   90.00
_cell.angle_beta   90.00
_cell.angle_gamma   90.00
#
_symmetry.space_group_name_H-M   'P 1'
#
loop_
_entity.id
_entity.type
_entity.pdbx_description
1 polymer ?
#
loop_
_entity_poly.entity_id
_entity_poly.type
_entity_poly.pdbx_seq_one_letter_code
_entity_poly.pdbx_strand_id
1 'polypeptide(L)'
;MLQQILRDMFVDPELLAELDEEQKQILFCKMREEQVRRWTEREAALETQERNKPPRRKKPGGRCVGFKAGCDGQPWVWVMGEHKDDRSIEEIIEAEQQSRASKMASVWY
;
A
#
# COMPACT_ATOMS: atom_id res chain seq x y z
N MET A 1 7.62 -31.49 -14.06
CA MET A 1 7.28 -30.29 -14.84
C MET A 1 6.55 -29.25 -13.99
N LEU A 2 5.36 -29.57 -13.44
CA LEU A 2 4.58 -28.64 -12.59
C LEU A 2 5.35 -28.09 -11.38
N GLN A 3 6.14 -28.95 -10.69
CA GLN A 3 6.97 -28.52 -9.56
C GLN A 3 8.05 -27.50 -9.94
N GLN A 4 8.58 -27.57 -11.17
CA GLN A 4 9.57 -26.61 -11.66
C GLN A 4 8.92 -25.24 -11.91
N ILE A 5 7.72 -25.23 -12.50
CA ILE A 5 6.92 -24.01 -12.73
C ILE A 5 6.54 -23.36 -11.40
N LEU A 6 6.13 -24.13 -10.39
CA LEU A 6 5.80 -23.58 -9.08
C LEU A 6 7.04 -23.05 -8.33
N ARG A 7 8.22 -23.63 -8.57
CA ARG A 7 9.47 -23.08 -8.04
C ARG A 7 9.81 -21.75 -8.68
N ASP A 8 9.85 -21.71 -10.01
CA ASP A 8 10.32 -20.55 -10.77
C ASP A 8 9.22 -19.49 -10.95
N MET A 9 7.96 -19.83 -10.66
CA MET A 9 6.75 -19.02 -10.85
C MET A 9 6.55 -18.54 -12.29
N PHE A 10 7.16 -19.24 -13.25
CA PHE A 10 7.14 -18.91 -14.66
C PHE A 10 6.80 -20.14 -15.49
N VAL A 11 5.96 -19.95 -16.51
CA VAL A 11 5.57 -20.97 -17.49
C VAL A 11 5.70 -20.39 -18.88
N ASP A 12 6.25 -21.18 -19.80
CA ASP A 12 6.36 -20.80 -21.22
C ASP A 12 4.95 -20.68 -21.84
N PRO A 13 4.63 -19.60 -22.58
CA PRO A 13 3.34 -19.42 -23.23
C PRO A 13 2.93 -20.56 -24.17
N GLU A 14 3.88 -21.17 -24.90
CA GLU A 14 3.59 -22.27 -25.82
C GLU A 14 3.16 -23.53 -25.04
N LEU A 15 3.90 -23.85 -23.97
CA LEU A 15 3.56 -24.94 -23.06
C LEU A 15 2.23 -24.71 -22.34
N LEU A 16 1.96 -23.45 -21.95
CA LEU A 16 0.70 -23.08 -21.33
C LEU A 16 -0.48 -23.27 -22.29
N ALA A 17 -0.31 -22.97 -23.59
CA ALA A 17 -1.38 -23.12 -24.58
C ALA A 17 -1.77 -24.59 -24.78
N GLU A 18 -0.80 -25.51 -24.70
CA GLU A 18 -0.99 -26.96 -24.84
C GLU A 18 -1.73 -27.61 -23.66
N LEU A 19 -1.75 -26.99 -22.47
CA LEU A 19 -2.46 -27.50 -21.31
C LEU A 19 -3.98 -27.42 -21.50
N ASP A 20 -4.68 -28.43 -20.99
CA ASP A 20 -6.14 -28.42 -20.88
C ASP A 20 -6.60 -27.31 -19.91
N GLU A 21 -7.84 -26.86 -20.07
CA GLU A 21 -8.44 -25.79 -19.27
C GLU A 21 -8.46 -26.17 -17.78
N GLU A 22 -8.85 -27.41 -17.45
CA GLU A 22 -8.84 -27.90 -16.06
C GLU A 22 -7.42 -27.85 -15.46
N GLN A 23 -6.42 -28.25 -16.25
CA GLN A 23 -5.01 -28.23 -15.82
C GLN A 23 -4.49 -26.79 -15.63
N LYS A 24 -4.91 -25.85 -16.48
CA LYS A 24 -4.61 -24.41 -16.33
C LYS A 24 -5.20 -23.85 -15.04
N GLN A 25 -6.47 -24.15 -14.74
CA GLN A 25 -7.08 -23.69 -13.49
C GLN A 25 -6.36 -24.25 -12.26
N ILE A 26 -6.04 -25.54 -12.25
CA ILE A 26 -5.27 -26.15 -11.15
C ILE A 26 -3.90 -25.46 -11.01
N LEU A 27 -3.20 -25.23 -12.12
CA LEU A 27 -1.91 -24.55 -12.14
C LEU A 27 -2.02 -23.13 -11.54
N PHE A 28 -2.98 -22.33 -11.98
CA PHE A 28 -3.16 -20.96 -11.48
C PHE A 28 -3.51 -20.92 -10.00
N CYS A 29 -4.38 -21.82 -9.52
CA CYS A 29 -4.68 -21.95 -8.10
C CYS A 29 -3.40 -22.24 -7.30
N LYS A 30 -2.58 -23.20 -7.75
CA LYS A 30 -1.31 -23.55 -7.08
C LYS A 30 -0.27 -22.45 -7.13
N MET A 31 -0.15 -21.75 -8.25
CA MET A 31 0.71 -20.57 -8.37
C MET A 31 0.27 -19.46 -7.42
N ARG A 32 -1.04 -19.23 -7.30
CA ARG A 32 -1.56 -18.21 -6.40
C ARG A 32 -1.30 -18.55 -4.93
N GLU A 33 -1.55 -19.80 -4.53
CA GLU A 33 -1.22 -20.30 -3.19
C GLU A 33 0.27 -20.05 -2.87
N GLU A 34 1.16 -20.38 -3.80
CA GLU A 34 2.60 -20.23 -3.61
C GLU A 34 3.03 -18.75 -3.57
N GLN A 35 2.42 -17.87 -4.36
CA GLN A 35 2.64 -16.42 -4.26
C GLN A 35 2.28 -15.89 -2.87
N VAL A 36 1.09 -16.27 -2.37
CA VAL A 36 0.62 -15.84 -1.05
C VAL A 36 1.55 -16.37 0.02
N ARG A 37 1.94 -17.65 -0.02
CA ARG A 37 2.90 -18.23 0.93
C ARG A 37 4.22 -17.46 0.95
N ARG A 38 4.85 -17.24 -0.22
CA ARG A 38 6.12 -16.48 -0.33
C ARG A 38 5.99 -15.05 0.14
N TRP A 39 4.86 -14.40 -0.17
CA TRP A 39 4.62 -13.03 0.26
C TRP A 39 4.49 -12.96 1.79
N THR A 40 3.67 -13.82 2.40
CA THR A 40 3.49 -13.88 3.85
C THR A 40 4.80 -14.19 4.57
N GLU A 41 5.62 -15.12 4.05
CA GLU A 41 6.94 -15.42 4.62
C GLU A 41 7.90 -14.23 4.54
N ARG A 42 7.90 -13.50 3.43
CA ARG A 42 8.71 -12.27 3.30
C ARG A 42 8.22 -11.18 4.24
N GLU A 43 6.92 -10.96 4.36
CA GLU A 43 6.35 -9.97 5.28
C GLU A 43 6.70 -10.29 6.73
N ALA A 44 6.55 -11.54 7.16
CA ALA A 44 6.93 -11.99 8.51
C ALA A 44 8.44 -11.83 8.76
N ALA A 45 9.28 -12.12 7.76
CA ALA A 45 10.72 -11.93 7.84
C ALA A 45 11.08 -10.42 7.94
N LEU A 46 10.41 -9.56 7.16
CA LEU A 46 10.60 -8.12 7.20
C LEU A 46 10.16 -7.54 8.54
N GLU A 47 9.00 -7.95 9.08
CA GLU A 47 8.52 -7.54 10.39
C GLU A 47 9.52 -7.90 11.49
N THR A 48 10.02 -9.14 11.47
CA THR A 48 11.06 -9.61 12.40
C THR A 48 12.36 -8.80 12.24
N GLN A 49 12.76 -8.51 11.01
CA GLN A 49 13.96 -7.72 10.72
C GLN A 49 13.80 -6.27 11.21
N GLU A 50 12.65 -5.63 10.99
CA GLU A 50 12.33 -4.29 11.48
C GLU A 50 12.32 -4.24 13.01
N ARG A 51 11.74 -5.25 13.67
CA ARG A 51 11.74 -5.35 15.13
C ARG A 51 13.16 -5.49 15.71
N ASN A 52 14.03 -6.23 15.02
CA ASN A 52 15.40 -6.46 15.44
C ASN A 52 16.40 -5.39 14.97
N LYS A 53 15.97 -4.44 14.12
CA LYS A 53 16.85 -3.36 13.66
C LYS A 53 17.19 -2.46 14.85
N PRO A 54 18.49 -2.28 15.16
CA PRO A 54 18.87 -1.33 16.20
C PRO A 54 18.41 0.07 15.77
N PRO A 55 17.95 0.91 16.72
CA PRO A 55 17.51 2.26 16.40
C PRO A 55 18.61 3.00 15.64
N ARG A 56 18.28 3.53 14.46
CA ARG A 56 19.25 4.27 13.65
C ARG A 56 19.80 5.41 14.49
N ARG A 57 21.13 5.46 14.65
CA ARG A 57 21.82 6.55 15.35
C ARG A 57 21.45 7.86 14.67
N LYS A 58 20.76 8.76 15.40
CA LYS A 58 20.39 10.08 14.89
C LYS A 58 21.68 10.84 14.59
N LYS A 59 21.85 11.29 13.35
CA LYS A 59 22.95 12.23 13.02
C LYS A 59 22.71 13.52 13.83
N PRO A 60 23.73 14.09 14.49
CA PRO A 60 23.57 15.36 15.20
C PRO A 60 23.09 16.43 14.21
N GLY A 61 22.01 17.15 14.56
CA GLY A 61 21.37 18.15 13.70
C GLY A 61 20.41 17.62 12.63
N GLY A 62 20.20 16.30 12.52
CA GLY A 62 19.28 15.71 11.56
C GLY A 62 17.81 15.78 12.01
N ARG A 63 16.93 16.34 11.17
CA ARG A 63 15.48 16.19 11.35
C ARG A 63 15.10 14.71 11.24
N CYS A 64 14.28 14.23 12.16
CA CYS A 64 13.73 12.87 12.14
C CYS A 64 12.21 12.99 12.10
N VAL A 65 11.58 12.29 11.16
CA VAL A 65 10.11 12.18 11.07
C VAL A 65 9.74 10.82 11.66
N GLY A 66 8.86 10.84 12.67
CA GLY A 66 8.27 9.64 13.25
C GLY A 66 6.76 9.71 13.17
N PHE A 67 6.10 8.56 13.03
CA PHE A 67 4.65 8.50 13.12
C PHE A 67 4.22 8.74 14.57
N LYS A 68 3.21 9.59 14.75
CA LYS A 68 2.54 9.74 16.04
C LYS A 68 1.71 8.48 16.26
N ALA A 69 1.85 7.82 17.40
CA ALA A 69 1.03 6.66 17.75
C ALA A 69 -0.27 7.11 18.45
N GLY A 70 -1.38 6.44 18.14
CA GLY A 70 -2.66 6.55 18.84
C GLY A 70 -2.63 5.83 20.20
N CYS A 71 -3.75 5.86 20.91
CA CYS A 71 -3.92 5.19 22.20
C CYS A 71 -3.86 3.65 22.11
N ASP A 72 -4.12 3.11 20.92
CA ASP A 72 -4.06 1.70 20.55
C ASP A 72 -2.65 1.24 20.12
N GLY A 73 -1.68 2.16 20.07
CA GLY A 73 -0.34 1.90 19.56
C GLY A 73 -0.25 1.80 18.04
N GLN A 74 -1.35 2.03 17.32
CA GLN A 74 -1.35 2.14 15.85
C GLN A 74 -0.95 3.56 15.43
N PRO A 75 -0.55 3.80 14.17
CA PRO A 75 -0.35 5.15 13.67
C PRO A 75 -1.61 6.00 13.87
N TRP A 76 -1.46 7.19 14.46
CA TRP A 76 -2.57 8.12 14.70
C TRP A 76 -3.12 8.59 13.36
N VAL A 77 -4.39 8.27 13.12
CA VAL A 77 -5.14 8.69 11.93
C VAL A 77 -6.04 9.85 12.30
N TRP A 78 -6.08 10.87 11.45
CA TRP A 78 -7.04 11.97 11.51
C TRP A 78 -7.82 11.99 10.21
N VAL A 79 -9.12 11.82 10.30
CA VAL A 79 -10.06 12.01 9.19
C VAL A 79 -10.55 13.45 9.22
N MET A 80 -10.24 14.21 8.17
CA MET A 80 -10.70 15.61 8.06
C MET A 80 -12.23 15.66 8.02
N GLY A 81 -12.84 16.51 8.86
CA GLY A 81 -14.29 16.74 8.88
C GLY A 81 -15.08 15.83 9.82
N GLU A 82 -14.44 14.85 10.49
CA GLU A 82 -15.10 14.04 11.54
C GLU A 82 -14.86 14.60 12.96
N HIS A 83 -13.87 15.49 13.12
CA HIS A 83 -13.60 16.13 14.41
C HIS A 83 -14.56 17.30 14.66
N LYS A 84 -14.98 17.51 15.92
CA LYS A 84 -15.97 18.54 16.30
C LYS A 84 -15.57 19.97 15.94
N ASP A 85 -14.28 20.22 15.82
CA ASP A 85 -13.70 21.52 15.52
C ASP A 85 -13.27 21.66 14.05
N ASP A 86 -13.46 20.62 13.24
CA ASP A 86 -13.13 20.64 11.82
C ASP A 86 -14.31 21.15 10.99
N ARG A 87 -13.99 21.90 9.93
CA ARG A 87 -14.94 22.16 8.86
C ARG A 87 -15.26 20.86 8.14
N SER A 88 -16.50 20.70 7.71
CA SER A 88 -16.88 19.52 6.93
C SER A 88 -16.10 19.50 5.61
N ILE A 89 -15.95 18.30 5.02
CA ILE A 89 -15.27 18.16 3.72
C ILE A 89 -16.01 19.00 2.67
N GLU A 90 -17.34 19.02 2.71
CA GLU A 90 -18.18 19.81 1.80
C GLU A 90 -17.90 21.31 1.93
N GLU A 91 -17.84 21.84 3.15
CA GLU A 91 -17.54 23.25 3.43
C GLU A 91 -16.14 23.65 2.95
N ILE A 92 -15.14 22.77 3.11
CA ILE A 92 -13.77 23.00 2.64
C ILE A 92 -13.75 23.05 1.10
N ILE A 93 -14.43 22.12 0.44
CA ILE A 93 -14.51 22.06 -1.02
C ILE A 93 -15.20 23.31 -1.56
N GLU A 94 -16.31 23.73 -0.97
CA GLU A 94 -17.04 24.91 -1.40
C GLU A 94 -16.21 26.19 -1.25
N ALA A 95 -15.52 26.37 -0.13
CA ALA A 95 -14.62 27.51 0.08
C ALA A 95 -13.46 27.53 -0.93
N GLU A 96 -12.94 26.36 -1.30
CA GLU A 96 -11.91 26.25 -2.33
C GLU A 96 -12.45 26.62 -3.72
N GLN A 97 -13.66 26.16 -4.06
CA GLN A 97 -14.34 26.52 -5.31
C GLN A 97 -14.60 28.03 -5.41
N GLN A 98 -15.11 28.65 -4.34
CA GLN A 98 -15.35 30.10 -4.27
C GLN A 98 -14.05 30.89 -4.40
N SER A 99 -12.98 30.45 -3.73
CA SER A 99 -11.65 31.07 -3.83
C SER A 99 -11.08 30.96 -5.25
N ARG A 100 -11.24 29.81 -5.90
CA ARG A 100 -10.82 29.59 -7.30
C ARG A 100 -11.63 30.45 -8.26
N ALA A 101 -12.96 30.51 -8.10
CA ALA A 101 -13.83 31.34 -8.92
C ALA A 101 -13.49 32.83 -8.78
N SER A 102 -13.20 33.29 -7.56
CA SER A 102 -12.79 34.67 -7.28
C SER A 102 -11.45 35.01 -7.93
N LYS A 103 -10.46 34.11 -7.86
CA LYS A 103 -9.17 34.26 -8.54
C LYS A 103 -9.33 34.27 -10.05
N MET A 104 -10.14 33.36 -10.61
CA MET A 104 -10.41 33.35 -12.04
C MET A 104 -11.07 34.65 -12.47
N ALA A 105 -12.12 35.10 -11.77
CA ALA A 105 -12.79 36.36 -12.06
C ALA A 105 -11.83 37.57 -11.99
N SER A 106 -10.88 37.58 -11.05
CA SER A 106 -9.85 38.63 -10.97
C SER A 106 -8.78 38.57 -12.07
N VAL A 107 -8.63 37.43 -12.74
CA VAL A 107 -7.71 37.28 -13.89
C VAL A 107 -8.39 37.65 -15.21
N TRP A 108 -9.72 37.57 -15.26
CA TRP A 108 -10.53 37.94 -16.43
C TRP A 108 -10.91 39.43 -16.50
N TYR A 109 -10.44 40.25 -15.54
CA TYR A 109 -10.63 41.70 -15.48
C TYR A 109 -9.27 42.41 -15.46
#